data_AF-A0A9E2HE11-F1
#
_entry.id   AF-A0A9E2HE11-F1
#
_cell.length_a   1.000
_cell.length_b   1.000
_cell.length_c   1.000
_cell.angle_alpha   90.00
_cell.angle_beta   90.00
_cell.angle_gamma   90.00
#
_symmetry.space_group_name_H-M   'P 1'
#
loop_
_entity.id
_entity.type
_entity.pdbx_description
1 polymer ?
#
loop_
_entity_poly.entity_id
_entity_poly.type
_entity_poly.pdbx_seq_one_letter_code
_entity_poly.pdbx_strand_id
1 'polypeptide(L)'
;MRTVLVALVTSLVVSVGIGGTIEVPADYPTIQEAVDAAAIGDSVQVSSGTYYESVVIGKSISLLAVQEMRAIVRGDDWSAVKIDADWVTVRGFDLKGSTIALWMTSVSNCDVSRNILHDCGTGLIVGVFYEDFDKDSAEPPLSSRGARGAAAGDPYTECNAISENIIRGNGTGIWLFGMSLFIRNNTISGNVITNNMLGINADYSESTQITDNMIAGNSRGIEISQSLGMEPHVVYHNDFVNSLRNALEIDASASIWDDGYPPGGNYWSDYTGTDGDSDGIGDTPYDIPGGTSQDHYPLMSRYNPVCGDADVSGQVDIDDVVYLIAYIFTGPGPGLICHMDADGSFGVDIDDVVYLIEYIFIQGPVPVIDCCNPPW
;
A
#
# COMPACT_ATOMS: atom_id res chain seq x y z
N MET A 1 -17.86 -5.30 55.57
CA MET A 1 -16.65 -4.64 55.02
C MET A 1 -16.09 -5.56 53.95
N ARG A 2 -15.85 -5.00 52.75
CA ARG A 2 -15.57 -5.72 51.50
C ARG A 2 -14.16 -6.34 51.51
N THR A 3 -14.07 -7.61 51.13
CA THR A 3 -12.83 -8.32 50.82
C THR A 3 -12.30 -7.82 49.47
N VAL A 4 -11.10 -7.24 49.44
CA VAL A 4 -10.43 -6.83 48.20
C VAL A 4 -9.59 -7.99 47.72
N LEU A 5 -9.94 -8.55 46.55
CA LEU A 5 -9.14 -9.52 45.82
C LEU A 5 -8.09 -8.74 45.01
N VAL A 6 -6.80 -8.92 45.33
CA VAL A 6 -5.72 -8.38 44.49
C VAL A 6 -5.45 -9.39 43.39
N ALA A 7 -5.87 -9.08 42.17
CA ALA A 7 -5.51 -9.84 40.98
C ALA A 7 -4.06 -9.51 40.62
N LEU A 8 -3.18 -10.51 40.70
CA LEU A 8 -1.80 -10.41 40.24
C LEU A 8 -1.84 -10.45 38.70
N VAL A 9 -1.67 -9.31 38.04
CA VAL A 9 -1.49 -9.25 36.58
C VAL A 9 -0.05 -9.65 36.30
N THR A 10 0.16 -10.89 35.87
CA THR A 10 1.44 -11.32 35.31
C THR A 10 1.58 -10.69 33.92
N SER A 11 2.41 -9.64 33.83
CA SER A 11 2.85 -9.07 32.55
C SER A 11 3.59 -10.17 31.77
N LEU A 12 3.00 -10.59 30.66
CA LEU A 12 3.68 -11.40 29.65
C LEU A 12 4.57 -10.44 28.85
N VAL A 13 5.86 -10.40 29.17
CA VAL A 13 6.84 -9.71 28.33
C VAL A 13 7.04 -10.61 27.10
N VAL A 14 6.37 -10.27 25.99
CA VAL A 14 6.71 -10.84 24.70
C VAL A 14 8.06 -10.24 24.31
N SER A 15 9.12 -11.03 24.48
CA SER A 15 10.41 -10.73 23.89
C SER A 15 10.23 -10.77 22.37
N VAL A 16 10.07 -9.62 21.72
CA VAL A 16 10.31 -9.50 20.28
C VAL A 16 11.79 -9.78 20.10
N GLY A 17 12.13 -11.02 19.71
CA GLY A 17 13.49 -11.36 19.35
C GLY A 17 13.87 -10.49 18.16
N ILE A 18 14.92 -9.68 18.31
CA ILE A 18 15.53 -8.99 17.18
C ILE A 18 16.12 -10.10 16.32
N GLY A 19 15.51 -10.36 15.16
CA GLY A 19 16.02 -11.36 14.22
C GLY A 19 17.46 -11.04 13.80
N GLY A 20 18.19 -12.08 13.40
CA GLY A 20 19.54 -11.92 12.87
C GLY A 20 19.56 -11.06 11.61
N THR A 21 20.69 -10.44 11.32
CA THR A 21 20.94 -9.75 10.05
C THR A 21 21.86 -10.61 9.20
N ILE A 22 21.49 -10.81 7.93
CA ILE A 22 22.27 -11.50 6.90
C ILE A 22 22.54 -10.50 5.78
N GLU A 23 23.80 -10.33 5.39
CA GLU A 23 24.21 -9.36 4.38
C GLU A 23 24.53 -10.03 3.04
N VAL A 24 23.95 -9.52 1.96
CA VAL A 24 24.23 -9.94 0.58
C VAL A 24 25.01 -8.81 -0.13
N PRO A 25 26.17 -9.08 -0.74
CA PRO A 25 26.77 -10.40 -0.98
C PRO A 25 27.79 -10.88 0.07
N ALA A 26 27.86 -10.25 1.25
CA ALA A 26 28.96 -10.47 2.21
C ALA A 26 28.93 -11.85 2.87
N ASP A 27 27.75 -12.30 3.33
CA ASP A 27 27.55 -13.60 3.96
C ASP A 27 27.19 -14.68 2.94
N TYR A 28 26.40 -14.31 1.93
CA TYR A 28 25.98 -15.19 0.82
C TYR A 28 26.13 -14.47 -0.52
N PRO A 29 26.63 -15.15 -1.58
CA PRO A 29 26.83 -14.53 -2.88
C PRO A 29 25.54 -14.14 -3.61
N THR A 30 24.40 -14.76 -3.27
CA THR A 30 23.11 -14.56 -3.95
C THR A 30 22.01 -14.22 -2.94
N ILE A 31 20.93 -13.58 -3.42
CA ILE A 31 19.80 -13.22 -2.56
C ILE A 31 19.06 -14.48 -2.11
N GLN A 32 18.82 -15.44 -3.02
CA GLN A 32 18.08 -16.65 -2.66
C GLN A 32 18.79 -17.49 -1.59
N GLU A 33 20.13 -17.60 -1.64
CA GLU A 33 20.87 -18.35 -0.62
C GLU A 33 20.75 -17.71 0.77
N ALA A 34 20.76 -16.37 0.85
CA ALA A 34 20.52 -15.66 2.10
C ALA A 34 19.09 -15.85 2.62
N VAL A 35 18.10 -15.78 1.74
CA VAL A 35 16.69 -16.05 2.08
C VAL A 35 16.51 -17.49 2.58
N ASP A 36 17.15 -18.47 1.93
CA ASP A 36 17.10 -19.88 2.33
C ASP A 36 17.76 -20.11 3.69
N ALA A 37 18.85 -19.40 3.99
CA ALA A 37 19.58 -19.49 5.25
C ALA A 37 18.90 -18.75 6.43
N ALA A 38 18.14 -17.69 6.15
CA ALA A 38 17.47 -16.88 7.17
C ALA A 38 16.53 -17.68 8.07
N ALA A 39 16.55 -17.39 9.38
CA ALA A 39 15.55 -17.85 10.32
C ALA A 39 14.30 -16.93 10.27
N ILE A 40 13.18 -17.40 10.84
CA ILE A 40 11.97 -16.60 10.97
C ILE A 40 12.27 -15.36 11.83
N GLY A 41 11.88 -14.19 11.32
CA GLY A 41 12.11 -12.88 11.92
C GLY A 41 13.42 -12.22 11.50
N ASP A 42 14.31 -12.91 10.79
CA ASP A 42 15.59 -12.34 10.33
C ASP A 42 15.39 -11.26 9.26
N SER A 43 16.42 -10.43 9.10
CA SER A 43 16.54 -9.44 8.04
C SER A 43 17.65 -9.81 7.06
N VAL A 44 17.32 -9.92 5.79
CA VAL A 44 18.28 -10.04 4.68
C VAL A 44 18.51 -8.66 4.08
N GLN A 45 19.69 -8.08 4.31
CA GLN A 45 20.10 -6.79 3.79
C GLN A 45 20.90 -6.96 2.50
N VAL A 46 20.39 -6.41 1.40
CA VAL A 46 20.98 -6.53 0.07
C VAL A 46 21.64 -5.22 -0.30
N SER A 47 22.96 -5.26 -0.49
CA SER A 47 23.74 -4.10 -0.95
C SER A 47 23.41 -3.76 -2.40
N SER A 48 23.74 -2.53 -2.81
CA SER A 48 23.59 -2.10 -4.21
C SER A 48 24.28 -3.08 -5.17
N GLY A 49 23.60 -3.45 -6.26
CA GLY A 49 24.10 -4.42 -7.22
C GLY A 49 23.03 -4.80 -8.24
N THR A 50 23.38 -5.59 -9.25
CA THR A 50 22.39 -6.23 -10.15
C THR A 50 22.43 -7.73 -9.93
N TYR A 51 21.30 -8.27 -9.51
CA TYR A 51 21.09 -9.68 -9.19
C TYR A 51 20.17 -10.28 -10.25
N TYR A 52 20.63 -11.35 -10.90
CA TYR A 52 19.89 -12.07 -11.93
C TYR A 52 19.31 -13.34 -11.32
N GLU A 53 18.22 -13.17 -10.58
CA GLU A 53 17.64 -14.18 -9.71
C GLU A 53 16.12 -14.03 -9.63
N SER A 54 15.41 -15.15 -9.51
CA SER A 54 14.00 -15.18 -9.11
C SER A 54 13.93 -15.55 -7.64
N VAL A 55 13.64 -14.57 -6.79
CA VAL A 55 13.69 -14.74 -5.32
C VAL A 55 12.33 -15.19 -4.81
N VAL A 56 12.28 -16.31 -4.07
CA VAL A 56 11.08 -16.82 -3.42
C VAL A 56 11.23 -16.76 -1.90
N ILE A 57 10.35 -16.01 -1.25
CA ILE A 57 10.33 -15.79 0.19
C ILE A 57 9.21 -16.63 0.81
N GLY A 58 9.56 -17.82 1.30
CA GLY A 58 8.63 -18.77 1.92
C GLY A 58 8.62 -18.74 3.45
N LYS A 59 9.13 -17.68 4.08
CA LYS A 59 9.23 -17.52 5.54
C LYS A 59 9.10 -16.05 5.93
N SER A 60 8.58 -15.77 7.12
CA SER A 60 8.42 -14.40 7.65
C SER A 60 9.78 -13.76 7.93
N ILE A 61 10.28 -12.97 6.99
CA ILE A 61 11.57 -12.24 7.06
C ILE A 61 11.43 -10.85 6.45
N SER A 62 12.39 -9.98 6.74
CA SER A 62 12.53 -8.69 6.05
C SER A 62 13.61 -8.78 4.97
N LEU A 63 13.26 -8.56 3.71
CA LEU A 63 14.18 -8.40 2.61
C LEU A 63 14.33 -6.89 2.31
N LEU A 64 15.53 -6.34 2.53
CA LEU A 64 15.76 -4.90 2.53
C LEU A 64 16.92 -4.55 1.61
N ALA A 65 16.70 -3.69 0.61
CA ALA A 65 17.82 -3.07 -0.12
C ALA A 65 18.41 -1.94 0.73
N VAL A 66 19.73 -1.95 0.96
CA VAL A 66 20.44 -0.96 1.77
C VAL A 66 21.34 -0.07 0.90
N GLN A 67 21.54 1.20 1.30
CA GLN A 67 22.40 2.26 0.68
C GLN A 67 21.73 3.20 -0.36
N GLU A 68 22.48 4.24 -0.80
CA GLU A 68 22.02 5.29 -1.73
C GLU A 68 21.67 4.77 -3.14
N MET A 69 22.27 3.65 -3.57
CA MET A 69 21.95 2.98 -4.84
C MET A 69 21.16 1.70 -4.58
N ARG A 70 19.95 1.61 -5.14
CA ARG A 70 19.04 0.47 -4.94
C ARG A 70 19.60 -0.82 -5.56
N ALA A 71 19.34 -1.95 -4.92
CA ALA A 71 19.59 -3.27 -5.50
C ALA A 71 18.61 -3.55 -6.63
N ILE A 72 19.12 -3.91 -7.81
CA ILE A 72 18.33 -4.26 -8.99
C ILE A 72 18.17 -5.77 -9.03
N VAL A 73 16.93 -6.26 -9.03
CA VAL A 73 16.63 -7.69 -9.24
C VAL A 73 15.99 -7.86 -10.60
N ARG A 74 16.57 -8.75 -11.40
CA ARG A 74 16.04 -9.19 -12.69
C ARG A 74 15.73 -10.67 -12.58
N GLY A 75 14.45 -10.99 -12.51
CA GLY A 75 13.98 -12.36 -12.46
C GLY A 75 14.16 -13.10 -13.77
N ASP A 76 13.66 -14.33 -13.78
CA ASP A 76 13.37 -15.06 -15.01
C ASP A 76 12.22 -14.43 -15.79
N ASP A 77 11.78 -15.13 -16.84
CA ASP A 77 10.68 -14.71 -17.69
C ASP A 77 9.34 -14.56 -16.93
N TRP A 78 9.23 -15.09 -15.70
CA TRP A 78 8.00 -15.07 -14.92
C TRP A 78 8.00 -14.01 -13.82
N SER A 79 8.84 -14.12 -12.79
CA SER A 79 8.80 -13.16 -11.66
C SER A 79 10.15 -12.86 -11.00
N ALA A 80 10.41 -11.61 -10.63
CA ALA A 80 11.64 -11.22 -9.92
C ALA A 80 11.59 -11.54 -8.42
N VAL A 81 10.52 -11.17 -7.71
CA VAL A 81 10.34 -11.49 -6.29
C VAL A 81 8.95 -12.09 -6.06
N LYS A 82 8.88 -13.24 -5.38
CA LYS A 82 7.66 -13.90 -4.96
C LYS A 82 7.60 -13.98 -3.44
N ILE A 83 6.50 -13.52 -2.85
CA ILE A 83 6.17 -13.63 -1.42
C ILE A 83 5.13 -14.73 -1.24
N ASP A 84 5.47 -15.74 -0.45
CA ASP A 84 4.70 -16.98 -0.23
C ASP A 84 4.54 -17.31 1.28
N ALA A 85 4.78 -16.31 2.13
CA ALA A 85 4.59 -16.38 3.58
C ALA A 85 4.09 -15.05 4.12
N ASP A 86 3.34 -15.12 5.22
CA ASP A 86 2.86 -13.97 5.97
C ASP A 86 3.99 -13.20 6.65
N TRP A 87 3.74 -11.94 7.02
CA TRP A 87 4.67 -11.11 7.79
C TRP A 87 6.03 -10.94 7.10
N VAL A 88 6.01 -10.81 5.77
CA VAL A 88 7.19 -10.52 4.96
C VAL A 88 7.25 -9.03 4.65
N THR A 89 8.43 -8.45 4.76
CA THR A 89 8.71 -7.09 4.30
C THR A 89 9.62 -7.14 3.08
N VAL A 90 9.28 -6.45 2.00
CA VAL A 90 10.15 -6.23 0.82
C VAL A 90 10.26 -4.74 0.57
N ARG A 91 11.46 -4.18 0.77
CA ARG A 91 11.64 -2.72 0.76
C ARG A 91 12.86 -2.25 0.00
N GLY A 92 12.69 -1.21 -0.81
CA GLY A 92 13.79 -0.42 -1.40
C GLY A 92 14.37 -0.94 -2.72
N PHE A 93 13.80 -1.99 -3.32
CA PHE A 93 14.36 -2.63 -4.52
C PHE A 93 13.99 -1.90 -5.81
N ASP A 94 14.78 -2.13 -6.88
CA ASP A 94 14.42 -1.88 -8.27
C ASP A 94 14.18 -3.23 -8.96
N LEU A 95 12.92 -3.53 -9.29
CA LEU A 95 12.48 -4.80 -9.87
C LEU A 95 12.04 -4.58 -11.32
N LYS A 96 12.69 -5.26 -12.27
CA LYS A 96 12.42 -5.14 -13.71
C LYS A 96 12.79 -6.37 -14.52
N GLY A 97 12.26 -6.45 -15.74
CA GLY A 97 12.70 -7.41 -16.76
C GLY A 97 12.10 -8.81 -16.64
N SER A 98 11.01 -8.95 -15.90
CA SER A 98 10.21 -10.18 -15.77
C SER A 98 8.77 -9.93 -16.22
N THR A 99 7.97 -10.97 -16.42
CA THR A 99 6.52 -10.78 -16.65
C THR A 99 5.86 -10.10 -15.45
N ILE A 100 6.24 -10.47 -14.22
CA ILE A 100 5.75 -9.89 -12.96
C ILE A 100 6.95 -9.37 -12.17
N ALA A 101 6.98 -8.10 -11.76
CA ALA A 101 8.08 -7.61 -10.91
C ALA A 101 7.98 -8.18 -9.48
N LEU A 102 6.83 -8.08 -8.83
CA LEU A 102 6.60 -8.62 -7.48
C LEU A 102 5.27 -9.36 -7.39
N TRP A 103 5.28 -10.57 -6.85
CA TRP A 103 4.08 -11.40 -6.71
C TRP A 103 3.84 -11.83 -5.26
N MET A 104 2.73 -11.39 -4.68
CA MET A 104 2.20 -11.82 -3.40
C MET A 104 1.08 -12.84 -3.63
N THR A 105 1.17 -14.02 -2.99
CA THR A 105 0.18 -15.09 -3.21
C THR A 105 -0.28 -15.73 -1.92
N SER A 106 -1.57 -15.59 -1.59
CA SER A 106 -2.17 -16.23 -0.41
C SER A 106 -1.46 -15.85 0.89
N VAL A 107 -1.08 -14.57 1.01
CA VAL A 107 -0.28 -14.03 2.12
C VAL A 107 -1.01 -12.92 2.86
N SER A 108 -0.71 -12.80 4.15
CA SER A 108 -1.28 -11.79 5.01
C SER A 108 -0.23 -10.98 5.77
N ASN A 109 -0.57 -9.75 6.12
CA ASN A 109 0.25 -8.88 6.96
C ASN A 109 1.66 -8.62 6.39
N CYS A 110 1.80 -8.60 5.06
CA CYS A 110 3.07 -8.27 4.40
C CYS A 110 3.14 -6.76 4.09
N ASP A 111 4.37 -6.23 4.04
CA ASP A 111 4.68 -4.85 3.70
C ASP A 111 5.57 -4.83 2.45
N VAL A 112 5.05 -4.25 1.36
CA VAL A 112 5.79 -3.99 0.13
C VAL A 112 5.90 -2.49 -0.04
N SER A 113 7.05 -1.93 0.31
CA SER A 113 7.22 -0.49 0.34
C SER A 113 8.47 0.04 -0.34
N ARG A 114 8.41 1.27 -0.85
CA ARG A 114 9.56 1.99 -1.40
C ARG A 114 10.30 1.27 -2.53
N ASN A 115 9.63 0.39 -3.28
CA ASN A 115 10.21 -0.30 -4.43
C ASN A 115 9.97 0.48 -5.74
N ILE A 116 10.81 0.28 -6.75
CA ILE A 116 10.53 0.69 -8.14
C ILE A 116 10.18 -0.57 -8.93
N LEU A 117 8.99 -0.64 -9.48
CA LEU A 117 8.49 -1.78 -10.26
C LEU A 117 8.21 -1.31 -11.69
N HIS A 118 9.04 -1.74 -12.66
CA HIS A 118 8.95 -1.17 -14.00
C HIS A 118 9.41 -2.10 -15.12
N ASP A 119 8.96 -1.78 -16.34
CA ASP A 119 9.26 -2.51 -17.57
C ASP A 119 8.88 -4.01 -17.49
N CYS A 120 7.75 -4.32 -16.85
CA CYS A 120 7.18 -5.66 -16.71
C CYS A 120 5.78 -5.76 -17.36
N GLY A 121 5.27 -6.98 -17.53
CA GLY A 121 3.86 -7.19 -17.86
C GLY A 121 2.95 -6.66 -16.75
N THR A 122 3.24 -7.05 -15.51
CA THR A 122 2.60 -6.56 -14.29
C THR A 122 3.64 -6.09 -13.28
N GLY A 123 3.44 -4.93 -12.67
CA GLY A 123 4.32 -4.41 -11.62
C GLY A 123 4.21 -5.23 -10.34
N LEU A 124 3.01 -5.26 -9.75
CA LEU A 124 2.72 -5.96 -8.50
C LEU A 124 1.43 -6.75 -8.61
N ILE A 125 1.46 -8.03 -8.22
CA ILE A 125 0.25 -8.85 -8.04
C ILE A 125 0.02 -9.11 -6.55
N VAL A 126 -1.22 -8.88 -6.11
CA VAL A 126 -1.77 -9.37 -4.86
C VAL A 126 -2.82 -10.40 -5.24
N GLY A 127 -2.55 -11.68 -5.06
CA GLY A 127 -3.44 -12.71 -5.60
C GLY A 127 -3.57 -13.92 -4.70
N VAL A 128 -4.44 -14.84 -5.10
CA VAL A 128 -4.60 -16.15 -4.48
C VAL A 128 -4.21 -17.21 -5.48
N PHE A 129 -3.40 -18.19 -5.07
CA PHE A 129 -3.09 -19.32 -5.93
C PHE A 129 -4.02 -20.50 -5.65
N TYR A 130 -4.77 -20.90 -6.67
CA TYR A 130 -5.30 -22.27 -6.75
C TYR A 130 -4.29 -23.10 -7.52
N GLU A 131 -3.99 -24.31 -7.04
CA GLU A 131 -3.00 -25.24 -7.61
C GLU A 131 -3.19 -25.56 -9.12
N ASP A 132 -4.28 -25.11 -9.75
CA ASP A 132 -4.64 -25.33 -11.15
C ASP A 132 -4.34 -24.15 -12.10
N PHE A 133 -3.63 -23.08 -11.68
CA PHE A 133 -3.22 -22.01 -12.61
C PHE A 133 -2.05 -22.49 -13.50
N ASP A 134 -2.36 -22.82 -14.75
CA ASP A 134 -1.39 -23.29 -15.72
C ASP A 134 -0.40 -22.17 -16.08
N LYS A 135 0.90 -22.43 -15.85
CA LYS A 135 2.01 -21.47 -16.02
C LYS A 135 2.18 -20.98 -17.46
N ASP A 136 1.48 -21.62 -18.40
CA ASP A 136 1.57 -21.36 -19.84
C ASP A 136 0.45 -20.42 -20.37
N SER A 137 -0.42 -19.89 -19.50
CA SER A 137 -1.49 -18.97 -19.92
C SER A 137 -1.16 -17.51 -19.59
N ALA A 138 -0.98 -16.68 -20.65
CA ALA A 138 -0.75 -15.24 -20.56
C ALA A 138 -2.01 -14.43 -20.17
N GLU A 139 -3.16 -15.10 -19.98
CA GLU A 139 -4.43 -14.52 -19.55
C GLU A 139 -5.21 -15.55 -18.73
N PRO A 140 -5.81 -15.18 -17.58
CA PRO A 140 -6.62 -16.09 -16.76
C PRO A 140 -7.94 -16.46 -17.47
N PRO A 141 -8.34 -17.75 -17.54
CA PRO A 141 -9.61 -18.14 -18.14
C PRO A 141 -10.81 -17.69 -17.26
N LEU A 142 -11.54 -16.70 -17.76
CA LEU A 142 -12.70 -16.01 -17.14
C LEU A 142 -13.99 -16.83 -16.91
N SER A 143 -13.99 -18.18 -16.91
CA SER A 143 -15.29 -18.90 -16.98
C SER A 143 -15.47 -20.21 -16.22
N SER A 144 -14.62 -20.61 -15.28
CA SER A 144 -14.92 -21.86 -14.56
C SER A 144 -14.26 -21.99 -13.19
N ARG A 145 -14.91 -21.44 -12.15
CA ARG A 145 -15.09 -22.10 -10.85
C ARG A 145 -16.01 -21.26 -9.98
N GLY A 146 -17.29 -21.64 -9.97
CA GLY A 146 -18.28 -21.06 -9.09
C GLY A 146 -17.90 -21.24 -7.62
N ALA A 147 -18.18 -20.19 -6.85
CA ALA A 147 -18.41 -20.16 -5.41
C ALA A 147 -18.23 -21.52 -4.70
N ARG A 148 -17.01 -21.84 -4.29
CA ARG A 148 -16.82 -22.62 -3.07
C ARG A 148 -16.95 -21.60 -1.93
N GLY A 149 -18.05 -21.70 -1.19
CA GLY A 149 -18.29 -20.84 -0.05
C GLY A 149 -17.12 -20.91 0.93
N ALA A 150 -16.69 -19.73 1.39
CA ALA A 150 -15.66 -19.52 2.39
C ALA A 150 -15.78 -20.52 3.55
N ALA A 151 -14.96 -21.55 3.54
CA ALA A 151 -14.72 -22.39 4.69
C ALA A 151 -13.63 -21.72 5.55
N ALA A 152 -13.72 -21.87 6.87
CA ALA A 152 -12.61 -21.53 7.75
C ALA A 152 -11.38 -22.35 7.32
N GLY A 153 -10.36 -21.70 6.75
CA GLY A 153 -9.15 -22.33 6.22
C GLY A 153 -8.92 -22.20 4.70
N ASP A 154 -9.78 -21.48 3.96
CA ASP A 154 -9.46 -21.09 2.58
C ASP A 154 -8.31 -20.05 2.56
N PRO A 155 -7.42 -20.04 1.54
CA PRO A 155 -6.31 -19.10 1.47
C PRO A 155 -6.83 -17.68 1.21
N TYR A 156 -6.65 -16.78 2.18
CA TYR A 156 -6.93 -15.35 2.03
C TYR A 156 -5.63 -14.58 1.76
N THR A 157 -5.74 -13.49 1.01
CA THR A 157 -4.70 -12.48 0.88
C THR A 157 -5.22 -11.18 1.47
N GLU A 158 -4.83 -10.90 2.71
CA GLU A 158 -5.44 -9.84 3.50
C GLU A 158 -4.46 -9.04 4.35
N CYS A 159 -4.86 -7.82 4.70
CA CYS A 159 -4.08 -6.97 5.60
C CYS A 159 -2.67 -6.69 5.10
N ASN A 160 -2.44 -6.69 3.79
CA ASN A 160 -1.16 -6.32 3.21
C ASN A 160 -1.10 -4.81 2.94
N ALA A 161 0.08 -4.23 3.15
CA ALA A 161 0.37 -2.83 2.87
C ALA A 161 1.26 -2.73 1.63
N ILE A 162 0.81 -1.95 0.65
CA ILE A 162 1.55 -1.63 -0.57
C ILE A 162 1.70 -0.12 -0.60
N SER A 163 2.87 0.37 -0.20
CA SER A 163 3.04 1.80 0.03
C SER A 163 4.31 2.41 -0.54
N GLU A 164 4.23 3.67 -0.95
CA GLU A 164 5.41 4.45 -1.36
C GLU A 164 6.21 3.81 -2.53
N ASN A 165 5.57 2.96 -3.35
CA ASN A 165 6.21 2.34 -4.50
C ASN A 165 6.10 3.24 -5.73
N ILE A 166 7.11 3.18 -6.60
CA ILE A 166 7.08 3.81 -7.91
C ILE A 166 6.82 2.72 -8.95
N ILE A 167 5.63 2.70 -9.53
CA ILE A 167 5.16 1.64 -10.43
C ILE A 167 4.89 2.23 -11.81
N ARG A 168 5.73 1.91 -12.78
CA ARG A 168 5.68 2.59 -14.09
C ARG A 168 6.02 1.76 -15.29
N GLY A 169 5.44 2.10 -16.44
CA GLY A 169 5.78 1.48 -17.72
C GLY A 169 5.40 0.00 -17.82
N ASN A 170 4.41 -0.45 -17.05
CA ASN A 170 3.91 -1.83 -17.07
C ASN A 170 2.62 -1.95 -17.88
N GLY A 171 2.23 -3.18 -18.22
CA GLY A 171 0.87 -3.46 -18.69
C GLY A 171 -0.13 -3.12 -17.58
N THR A 172 -0.03 -3.78 -16.43
CA THR A 172 -0.78 -3.45 -15.22
C THR A 172 0.17 -3.01 -14.11
N GLY A 173 -0.12 -1.89 -13.43
CA GLY A 173 0.69 -1.42 -12.31
C GLY A 173 0.54 -2.32 -11.10
N ILE A 174 -0.61 -2.23 -10.42
CA ILE A 174 -1.01 -3.11 -9.32
C ILE A 174 -2.22 -3.92 -9.75
N TRP A 175 -2.20 -5.23 -9.51
CA TRP A 175 -3.33 -6.10 -9.77
C TRP A 175 -3.71 -6.89 -8.53
N LEU A 176 -4.89 -6.60 -7.99
CA LEU A 176 -5.58 -7.50 -7.08
C LEU A 176 -6.22 -8.61 -7.92
N PHE A 177 -5.59 -9.77 -7.94
CA PHE A 177 -5.92 -10.87 -8.83
C PHE A 177 -6.63 -11.99 -8.08
N GLY A 178 -7.96 -11.89 -7.99
CA GLY A 178 -8.80 -12.83 -7.27
C GLY A 178 -9.71 -13.69 -8.15
N MET A 179 -10.16 -14.81 -7.57
CA MET A 179 -11.41 -15.48 -7.96
C MET A 179 -12.23 -15.61 -6.66
N SER A 180 -13.17 -14.68 -6.38
CA SER A 180 -14.02 -14.60 -5.16
C SER A 180 -13.44 -13.79 -3.96
N LEU A 181 -14.15 -13.78 -2.82
CA LEU A 181 -13.96 -13.10 -1.51
C LEU A 181 -12.62 -13.36 -0.78
N PHE A 182 -11.57 -13.76 -1.49
CA PHE A 182 -10.31 -14.17 -0.87
C PHE A 182 -9.26 -13.05 -0.81
N ILE A 183 -9.51 -11.89 -1.45
CA ILE A 183 -8.63 -10.71 -1.38
C ILE A 183 -9.39 -9.58 -0.72
N ARG A 184 -8.95 -9.19 0.48
CA ARG A 184 -9.68 -8.19 1.28
C ARG A 184 -8.79 -7.42 2.24
N ASN A 185 -9.25 -6.26 2.70
CA ASN A 185 -8.58 -5.49 3.75
C ASN A 185 -7.12 -5.16 3.43
N ASN A 186 -6.76 -5.01 2.15
CA ASN A 186 -5.44 -4.56 1.74
C ASN A 186 -5.42 -3.02 1.71
N THR A 187 -4.24 -2.43 1.86
CA THR A 187 -4.05 -0.98 1.78
C THR A 187 -3.05 -0.68 0.66
N ILE A 188 -3.45 0.19 -0.26
CA ILE A 188 -2.62 0.70 -1.36
C ILE A 188 -2.50 2.20 -1.14
N SER A 189 -1.36 2.68 -0.63
CA SER A 189 -1.25 4.09 -0.25
C SER A 189 0.07 4.76 -0.61
N GLY A 190 0.07 6.05 -0.93
CA GLY A 190 1.30 6.81 -1.19
C GLY A 190 2.10 6.34 -2.41
N ASN A 191 1.52 5.54 -3.33
CA ASN A 191 2.24 5.02 -4.48
C ASN A 191 2.23 6.02 -5.65
N VAL A 192 3.31 6.02 -6.43
CA VAL A 192 3.41 6.75 -7.69
C VAL A 192 3.21 5.78 -8.85
N ILE A 193 2.00 5.75 -9.41
CA ILE A 193 1.57 4.77 -10.42
C ILE A 193 1.39 5.47 -11.76
N THR A 194 2.40 5.36 -12.64
CA THR A 194 2.45 6.19 -13.86
C THR A 194 2.77 5.46 -15.14
N ASN A 195 2.19 5.91 -16.26
CA ASN A 195 2.50 5.38 -17.59
C ASN A 195 2.31 3.86 -17.73
N ASN A 196 1.33 3.29 -17.03
CA ASN A 196 0.90 1.90 -17.21
C ASN A 196 -0.32 1.85 -18.15
N MET A 197 -0.57 0.70 -18.80
CA MET A 197 -1.82 0.55 -19.57
C MET A 197 -3.03 0.52 -18.63
N LEU A 198 -2.91 -0.10 -17.45
CA LEU A 198 -3.86 -0.01 -16.34
C LEU A 198 -3.07 0.27 -15.06
N GLY A 199 -3.44 1.30 -14.30
CA GLY A 199 -2.75 1.71 -13.07
C GLY A 199 -2.99 0.71 -11.94
N ILE A 200 -4.20 0.68 -11.41
CA ILE A 200 -4.65 -0.30 -10.42
C ILE A 200 -5.84 -1.07 -10.99
N ASN A 201 -5.76 -2.39 -10.91
CA ASN A 201 -6.88 -3.27 -11.15
C ASN A 201 -7.29 -3.93 -9.82
N ALA A 202 -8.53 -3.70 -9.37
CA ALA A 202 -9.10 -4.24 -8.14
C ALA A 202 -10.19 -5.32 -8.39
N ASP A 203 -10.00 -6.18 -9.38
CA ASP A 203 -10.95 -7.23 -9.73
C ASP A 203 -11.13 -8.29 -8.63
N TYR A 204 -12.38 -8.71 -8.37
CA TYR A 204 -12.71 -9.76 -7.40
C TYR A 204 -12.07 -9.56 -6.02
N SER A 205 -12.04 -8.32 -5.54
CA SER A 205 -11.54 -7.98 -4.21
C SER A 205 -12.57 -7.14 -3.46
N GLU A 206 -12.39 -6.99 -2.15
CA GLU A 206 -13.26 -6.16 -1.31
C GLU A 206 -12.48 -5.39 -0.25
N SER A 207 -13.11 -4.37 0.34
CA SER A 207 -12.57 -3.64 1.50
C SER A 207 -11.11 -3.21 1.36
N THR A 208 -10.66 -2.92 0.13
CA THR A 208 -9.31 -2.38 -0.10
C THR A 208 -9.38 -0.86 0.02
N GLN A 209 -8.48 -0.31 0.81
CA GLN A 209 -8.29 1.14 0.94
C GLN A 209 -7.25 1.58 -0.09
N ILE A 210 -7.61 2.50 -0.96
CA ILE A 210 -6.75 3.06 -1.99
C ILE A 210 -6.68 4.57 -1.76
N THR A 211 -5.60 5.05 -1.16
CA THR A 211 -5.50 6.45 -0.70
C THR A 211 -4.15 7.09 -1.05
N ASP A 212 -4.11 8.40 -1.25
CA ASP A 212 -2.84 9.15 -1.37
C ASP A 212 -1.92 8.68 -2.51
N ASN A 213 -2.47 8.02 -3.52
CA ASN A 213 -1.70 7.57 -4.66
C ASN A 213 -1.70 8.66 -5.74
N MET A 214 -0.53 8.90 -6.34
CA MET A 214 -0.44 9.66 -7.60
C MET A 214 -0.64 8.71 -8.78
N ILE A 215 -1.80 8.79 -9.43
CA ILE A 215 -2.21 7.93 -10.55
C ILE A 215 -2.21 8.76 -11.83
N ALA A 216 -1.07 8.77 -12.54
CA ALA A 216 -0.83 9.74 -13.61
C ALA A 216 -0.42 9.13 -14.95
N GLY A 217 -1.00 9.63 -16.04
CA GLY A 217 -0.61 9.26 -17.41
C GLY A 217 -0.84 7.80 -17.76
N ASN A 218 -1.74 7.10 -17.06
CA ASN A 218 -2.10 5.72 -17.38
C ASN A 218 -3.16 5.71 -18.50
N SER A 219 -3.27 4.62 -19.26
CA SER A 219 -4.41 4.51 -20.21
C SER A 219 -5.74 4.30 -19.47
N ARG A 220 -5.70 3.64 -18.32
CA ARG A 220 -6.78 3.57 -17.33
C ARG A 220 -6.15 3.73 -15.95
N GLY A 221 -6.70 4.60 -15.10
CA GLY A 221 -6.19 4.86 -13.75
C GLY A 221 -6.52 3.72 -12.80
N ILE A 222 -7.74 3.69 -12.29
CA ILE A 222 -8.30 2.57 -11.50
C ILE A 222 -9.43 1.89 -12.28
N GLU A 223 -9.43 0.56 -12.29
CA GLU A 223 -10.57 -0.25 -12.68
C GLU A 223 -10.96 -1.17 -11.52
N ILE A 224 -12.23 -1.11 -11.13
CA ILE A 224 -12.83 -2.02 -10.15
C ILE A 224 -13.89 -2.82 -10.89
N SER A 225 -13.74 -4.14 -10.93
CA SER A 225 -14.75 -4.97 -11.57
C SER A 225 -15.07 -6.27 -10.84
N GLN A 226 -16.25 -6.80 -11.17
CA GLN A 226 -16.69 -8.14 -10.77
C GLN A 226 -16.76 -8.32 -9.23
N SER A 227 -17.12 -7.25 -8.52
CA SER A 227 -17.25 -7.20 -7.05
C SER A 227 -18.70 -7.08 -6.55
N LEU A 228 -19.70 -7.36 -7.40
CA LEU A 228 -21.12 -7.32 -6.99
C LEU A 228 -21.42 -8.20 -5.78
N GLY A 229 -22.00 -7.59 -4.73
CA GLY A 229 -22.36 -8.26 -3.49
C GLY A 229 -21.19 -8.46 -2.52
N MET A 230 -20.01 -7.93 -2.84
CA MET A 230 -18.85 -7.85 -1.96
C MET A 230 -18.84 -6.50 -1.21
N GLU A 231 -18.05 -6.40 -0.13
CA GLU A 231 -17.89 -5.15 0.61
C GLU A 231 -17.16 -4.09 -0.23
N PRO A 232 -17.55 -2.80 -0.14
CA PRO A 232 -17.03 -1.76 -1.03
C PRO A 232 -15.55 -1.48 -0.79
N HIS A 233 -14.85 -1.08 -1.86
CA HIS A 233 -13.56 -0.41 -1.73
C HIS A 233 -13.76 1.02 -1.21
N VAL A 234 -12.70 1.59 -0.63
CA VAL A 234 -12.68 2.97 -0.16
C VAL A 234 -11.54 3.69 -0.86
N VAL A 235 -11.85 4.70 -1.67
CA VAL A 235 -10.93 5.37 -2.59
C VAL A 235 -11.03 6.88 -2.40
N TYR A 236 -10.08 7.51 -1.72
CA TYR A 236 -10.10 8.95 -1.45
C TYR A 236 -8.68 9.50 -1.37
N HIS A 237 -8.51 10.82 -1.44
CA HIS A 237 -7.21 11.51 -1.36
C HIS A 237 -6.19 11.08 -2.43
N ASN A 238 -6.63 10.46 -3.53
CA ASN A 238 -5.74 10.15 -4.66
C ASN A 238 -5.69 11.29 -5.68
N ASP A 239 -4.57 11.38 -6.39
CA ASP A 239 -4.33 12.33 -7.47
C ASP A 239 -4.48 11.65 -8.84
N PHE A 240 -5.62 11.85 -9.50
CA PHE A 240 -5.86 11.36 -10.86
C PHE A 240 -5.45 12.38 -11.91
N VAL A 241 -4.29 12.16 -12.54
CA VAL A 241 -3.66 13.17 -13.42
C VAL A 241 -3.48 12.66 -14.86
N ASN A 242 -4.22 13.23 -15.81
CA ASN A 242 -4.02 13.01 -17.24
C ASN A 242 -4.05 11.53 -17.68
N SER A 243 -4.85 10.68 -17.03
CA SER A 243 -5.13 9.35 -17.56
C SER A 243 -6.22 9.44 -18.65
N LEU A 244 -6.21 8.57 -19.66
CA LEU A 244 -7.28 8.59 -20.69
C LEU A 244 -8.66 8.27 -20.10
N ARG A 245 -8.67 7.51 -19.00
CA ARG A 245 -9.83 7.25 -18.14
C ARG A 245 -9.33 7.16 -16.71
N ASN A 246 -9.75 8.08 -15.86
CA ASN A 246 -9.25 8.16 -14.48
C ASN A 246 -9.74 6.98 -13.62
N ALA A 247 -11.04 6.70 -13.66
CA ALA A 247 -11.67 5.60 -12.92
C ALA A 247 -12.74 4.91 -13.77
N LEU A 248 -13.03 3.65 -13.44
CA LEU A 248 -14.08 2.84 -14.04
C LEU A 248 -14.55 1.78 -13.04
N GLU A 249 -15.87 1.64 -12.88
CA GLU A 249 -16.48 0.53 -12.16
C GLU A 249 -17.34 -0.30 -13.11
N ILE A 250 -17.21 -1.63 -13.11
CA ILE A 250 -18.03 -2.51 -13.96
C ILE A 250 -18.47 -3.73 -13.15
N ASP A 251 -19.77 -4.02 -13.11
CA ASP A 251 -20.29 -5.18 -12.39
C ASP A 251 -19.73 -5.26 -10.95
N ALA A 252 -19.70 -4.11 -10.27
CA ALA A 252 -19.15 -3.91 -8.94
C ALA A 252 -20.24 -3.51 -7.94
N SER A 253 -20.06 -3.85 -6.66
CA SER A 253 -20.72 -3.12 -5.58
C SER A 253 -20.26 -1.66 -5.62
N ALA A 254 -21.14 -0.71 -5.30
CA ALA A 254 -20.79 0.71 -5.34
C ALA A 254 -19.68 0.99 -4.30
N SER A 255 -18.47 1.30 -4.77
CA SER A 255 -17.36 1.69 -3.89
C SER A 255 -17.58 3.10 -3.35
N ILE A 256 -16.89 3.42 -2.27
CA ILE A 256 -16.88 4.75 -1.68
C ILE A 256 -15.70 5.51 -2.29
N TRP A 257 -15.97 6.66 -2.91
CA TRP A 257 -14.97 7.47 -3.63
C TRP A 257 -14.63 8.80 -2.93
N ASP A 258 -14.97 8.92 -1.64
CA ASP A 258 -14.68 10.08 -0.82
C ASP A 258 -14.58 9.69 0.68
N ASP A 259 -13.99 10.56 1.50
CA ASP A 259 -13.95 10.43 2.96
C ASP A 259 -14.93 11.41 3.63
N GLY A 260 -16.03 11.71 2.94
CA GLY A 260 -17.01 12.66 3.41
C GLY A 260 -16.52 14.11 3.47
N TYR A 261 -17.20 14.91 4.29
CA TYR A 261 -16.88 16.31 4.52
C TYR A 261 -16.55 16.53 6.00
N PRO A 262 -15.50 17.31 6.35
CA PRO A 262 -14.61 18.07 5.47
C PRO A 262 -13.36 17.38 4.89
N PRO A 263 -12.98 16.11 5.16
CA PRO A 263 -11.76 15.55 4.58
C PRO A 263 -11.74 15.53 3.04
N GLY A 264 -12.91 15.45 2.40
CA GLY A 264 -13.03 15.47 0.95
C GLY A 264 -12.79 14.12 0.29
N GLY A 265 -12.71 14.12 -1.03
CA GLY A 265 -12.53 12.94 -1.85
C GLY A 265 -11.22 12.93 -2.61
N ASN A 266 -11.26 12.68 -3.90
CA ASN A 266 -10.08 12.60 -4.76
C ASN A 266 -9.88 13.89 -5.57
N TYR A 267 -8.65 14.13 -6.00
CA TYR A 267 -8.38 15.13 -7.01
C TYR A 267 -8.49 14.52 -8.42
N TRP A 268 -9.26 15.17 -9.30
CA TRP A 268 -9.40 14.76 -10.69
C TRP A 268 -8.95 15.89 -11.61
N SER A 269 -7.93 15.63 -12.42
CA SER A 269 -7.38 16.63 -13.35
C SER A 269 -8.36 17.11 -14.43
N ASP A 270 -9.45 16.37 -14.67
CA ASP A 270 -10.54 16.72 -15.58
C ASP A 270 -11.80 17.21 -14.86
N TYR A 271 -11.74 17.40 -13.53
CA TYR A 271 -12.83 18.01 -12.78
C TYR A 271 -13.06 19.45 -13.22
N THR A 272 -14.32 19.79 -13.47
CA THR A 272 -14.74 21.12 -13.94
C THR A 272 -15.92 21.69 -13.12
N GLY A 273 -16.18 21.10 -11.95
CA GLY A 273 -17.20 21.58 -11.03
C GLY A 273 -16.84 22.92 -10.38
N THR A 274 -17.73 23.39 -9.51
CA THR A 274 -17.59 24.66 -8.80
C THR A 274 -17.33 24.43 -7.33
N ASP A 275 -16.53 25.31 -6.73
CA ASP A 275 -16.34 25.45 -5.29
C ASP A 275 -16.89 26.84 -4.90
N GLY A 276 -18.12 26.86 -4.40
CA GLY A 276 -18.93 28.06 -4.19
C GLY A 276 -18.65 28.77 -2.87
N ASP A 277 -18.21 28.04 -1.85
CA ASP A 277 -17.81 28.58 -0.55
C ASP A 277 -16.28 28.74 -0.39
N SER A 278 -15.51 28.29 -1.39
CA SER A 278 -14.06 28.46 -1.50
C SER A 278 -13.29 27.74 -0.39
N ASP A 279 -13.78 26.57 0.03
CA ASP A 279 -13.14 25.74 1.04
C ASP A 279 -12.12 24.73 0.46
N GLY A 280 -11.99 24.67 -0.87
CA GLY A 280 -11.07 23.77 -1.57
C GLY A 280 -11.69 22.44 -1.99
N ILE A 281 -12.98 22.24 -1.71
CA ILE A 281 -13.76 21.04 -2.05
C ILE A 281 -14.84 21.44 -3.07
N GLY A 282 -15.03 20.61 -4.08
CA GLY A 282 -16.01 20.83 -5.13
C GLY A 282 -17.45 20.55 -4.66
N ASP A 283 -18.37 21.48 -4.92
CA ASP A 283 -19.81 21.35 -4.65
C ASP A 283 -20.53 20.40 -5.62
N THR A 284 -19.88 20.06 -6.73
CA THR A 284 -20.45 19.18 -7.77
C THR A 284 -19.80 17.80 -7.67
N PRO A 285 -20.56 16.73 -7.39
CA PRO A 285 -20.00 15.38 -7.38
C PRO A 285 -19.34 15.01 -8.71
N TYR A 286 -18.29 14.19 -8.66
CA TYR A 286 -17.65 13.60 -9.83
C TYR A 286 -18.18 12.17 -10.04
N ASP A 287 -18.85 11.94 -11.17
CA ASP A 287 -19.43 10.64 -11.53
C ASP A 287 -18.35 9.62 -11.90
N ILE A 288 -18.40 8.43 -11.31
CA ILE A 288 -17.53 7.32 -11.69
C ILE A 288 -18.18 6.52 -12.84
N PRO A 289 -17.56 6.48 -14.03
CA PRO A 289 -18.15 5.78 -15.17
C PRO A 289 -18.36 4.28 -14.91
N GLY A 290 -19.42 3.73 -15.52
CA GLY A 290 -19.72 2.29 -15.53
C GLY A 290 -20.54 1.77 -14.34
N GLY A 291 -20.66 2.56 -13.27
CA GLY A 291 -21.50 2.27 -12.11
C GLY A 291 -22.46 3.41 -11.77
N THR A 292 -22.87 3.46 -10.50
CA THR A 292 -23.64 4.58 -9.91
C THR A 292 -22.84 5.34 -8.85
N SER A 293 -21.58 4.98 -8.66
CA SER A 293 -20.71 5.57 -7.64
C SER A 293 -20.29 6.97 -8.05
N GLN A 294 -20.09 7.82 -7.05
CA GLN A 294 -19.67 9.20 -7.22
C GLN A 294 -18.66 9.52 -6.11
N ASP A 295 -17.70 10.36 -6.45
CA ASP A 295 -16.96 11.14 -5.46
C ASP A 295 -17.80 12.38 -5.14
N HIS A 296 -18.36 12.47 -3.94
CA HIS A 296 -19.27 13.56 -3.57
C HIS A 296 -18.54 14.84 -3.23
N TYR A 297 -17.25 14.78 -2.92
CA TYR A 297 -16.46 15.89 -2.42
C TYR A 297 -15.13 16.02 -3.18
N PRO A 298 -15.14 16.18 -4.53
CA PRO A 298 -13.89 16.21 -5.31
C PRO A 298 -12.98 17.36 -4.87
N LEU A 299 -11.68 17.12 -4.75
CA LEU A 299 -10.73 18.16 -4.35
C LEU A 299 -10.45 19.14 -5.51
N MET A 300 -10.42 20.43 -5.22
CA MET A 300 -10.15 21.50 -6.21
C MET A 300 -8.66 21.60 -6.60
N SER A 301 -7.79 21.06 -5.77
CA SER A 301 -6.35 20.93 -6.02
C SER A 301 -5.90 19.52 -5.70
N ARG A 302 -4.69 19.18 -6.17
CA ARG A 302 -4.03 17.92 -5.78
C ARG A 302 -4.08 17.73 -4.27
N TYR A 303 -4.23 16.48 -3.86
CA TYR A 303 -4.18 16.13 -2.47
C TYR A 303 -2.81 16.53 -1.92
N ASN A 304 -2.84 17.46 -0.96
CA ASN A 304 -1.66 17.87 -0.23
C ASN A 304 -1.90 17.52 1.23
N PRO A 305 -1.35 16.41 1.72
CA PRO A 305 -1.55 16.01 3.09
C PRO A 305 -1.03 17.07 4.05
N VAL A 306 -1.74 17.23 5.16
CA VAL A 306 -1.35 18.18 6.21
C VAL A 306 -0.28 17.48 7.05
N CYS A 307 0.96 17.94 6.99
CA CYS A 307 1.99 17.33 7.82
C CYS A 307 1.71 17.59 9.29
N GLY A 308 1.97 16.60 10.12
CA GLY A 308 1.60 16.62 11.53
C GLY A 308 0.15 16.28 11.83
N ASP A 309 -0.71 16.08 10.83
CA ASP A 309 -2.07 15.53 10.97
C ASP A 309 -1.98 13.99 10.95
N ALA A 310 -1.38 13.45 12.01
CA ALA A 310 -1.06 12.03 12.17
C ALA A 310 -2.31 11.14 12.18
N ASP A 311 -3.46 11.66 12.63
CA ASP A 311 -4.72 10.91 12.65
C ASP A 311 -5.62 11.16 11.43
N VAL A 312 -5.19 12.02 10.51
CA VAL A 312 -5.84 12.35 9.23
C VAL A 312 -7.23 12.97 9.42
N SER A 313 -7.41 13.72 10.52
CA SER A 313 -8.65 14.43 10.82
C SER A 313 -8.83 15.73 10.03
N GLY A 314 -7.80 16.18 9.32
CA GLY A 314 -7.73 17.48 8.66
C GLY A 314 -7.35 18.61 9.62
N GLN A 315 -6.97 18.30 10.87
CA GLN A 315 -6.53 19.26 11.88
C GLN A 315 -5.20 18.81 12.47
N VAL A 316 -4.33 19.76 12.82
CA VAL A 316 -3.10 19.46 13.59
C VAL A 316 -3.32 19.88 15.04
N ASP A 317 -3.65 18.91 15.89
CA ASP A 317 -3.95 19.08 17.30
C ASP A 317 -3.41 17.96 18.21
N ILE A 318 -3.92 17.89 19.46
CA ILE A 318 -3.38 16.98 20.46
C ILE A 318 -3.70 15.51 20.13
N ASP A 319 -4.73 15.23 19.36
CA ASP A 319 -5.11 13.88 18.97
C ASP A 319 -4.04 13.28 18.03
N ASP A 320 -3.39 14.10 17.20
CA ASP A 320 -2.23 13.70 16.40
C ASP A 320 -1.03 13.27 17.25
N VAL A 321 -0.74 14.03 18.32
CA VAL A 321 0.33 13.69 19.27
C VAL A 321 0.04 12.35 19.93
N VAL A 322 -1.23 12.11 20.31
CA VAL A 322 -1.66 10.85 20.92
C VAL A 322 -1.53 9.70 19.92
N TYR A 323 -1.96 9.91 18.68
CA TYR A 323 -1.86 8.92 17.59
C TYR A 323 -0.39 8.57 17.32
N LEU A 324 0.47 9.57 17.16
CA LEU A 324 1.88 9.43 16.85
C LEU A 324 2.65 8.70 17.95
N ILE A 325 2.36 9.01 19.22
CA ILE A 325 2.89 8.27 20.37
C ILE A 325 2.42 6.81 20.32
N ALA A 326 1.13 6.57 20.06
CA ALA A 326 0.61 5.21 19.96
C ALA A 326 1.31 4.44 18.82
N TYR A 327 1.46 5.05 17.65
CA TYR A 327 2.18 4.49 16.50
C TYR A 327 3.62 4.10 16.86
N ILE A 328 4.40 5.03 17.43
CA ILE A 328 5.82 4.80 17.79
C ILE A 328 5.98 3.66 18.80
N PHE A 329 5.09 3.55 19.79
CA PHE A 329 5.22 2.58 20.87
C PHE A 329 4.48 1.26 20.64
N THR A 330 3.53 1.20 19.71
CA THR A 330 2.69 0.00 19.50
C THR A 330 2.79 -0.63 18.11
N GLY A 331 3.45 0.03 17.16
CA GLY A 331 3.65 -0.47 15.79
C GLY A 331 2.63 0.11 14.79
N PRO A 332 2.73 -0.27 13.50
CA PRO A 332 1.99 0.40 12.44
C PRO A 332 0.48 0.27 12.62
N GLY A 333 -0.16 1.40 12.91
CA GLY A 333 -1.60 1.58 12.74
C GLY A 333 -1.94 1.90 11.28
N PRO A 334 -3.22 1.86 10.90
CA PRO A 334 -3.66 2.33 9.59
C PRO A 334 -3.49 3.86 9.53
N GLY A 335 -2.44 4.32 8.86
CA GLY A 335 -2.13 5.74 8.66
C GLY A 335 -0.90 5.91 7.78
N LEU A 336 -0.80 7.00 7.02
CA LEU A 336 0.38 7.26 6.20
C LEU A 336 1.53 7.73 7.07
N ILE A 337 2.66 7.04 6.94
CA ILE A 337 3.92 7.40 7.59
C ILE A 337 4.26 8.87 7.31
N CYS A 338 3.97 9.37 6.11
CA CYS A 338 4.34 10.73 5.78
C CYS A 338 3.50 11.81 6.47
N HIS A 339 2.25 11.58 6.88
CA HIS A 339 1.49 12.59 7.66
C HIS A 339 2.08 12.77 9.07
N MET A 340 2.70 11.70 9.56
CA MET A 340 3.32 11.63 10.88
C MET A 340 4.70 12.32 10.95
N ASP A 341 5.30 12.64 9.79
CA ASP A 341 6.57 13.38 9.68
C ASP A 341 6.31 14.89 9.76
N ALA A 342 6.14 15.38 10.98
CA ALA A 342 5.78 16.78 11.25
C ALA A 342 6.97 17.73 10.97
N ASP A 343 8.19 17.24 11.13
CA ASP A 343 9.42 18.03 10.99
C ASP A 343 10.07 17.96 9.59
N GLY A 344 9.57 17.08 8.73
CA GLY A 344 10.04 16.89 7.34
C GLY A 344 11.38 16.16 7.26
N SER A 345 11.71 15.36 8.27
CA SER A 345 12.95 14.55 8.33
C SER A 345 12.89 13.30 7.46
N PHE A 346 11.72 12.94 6.96
CA PHE A 346 11.39 11.67 6.30
C PHE A 346 11.56 10.44 7.21
N GLY A 347 11.55 10.68 8.52
CA GLY A 347 11.40 9.70 9.59
C GLY A 347 10.03 9.85 10.27
N VAL A 348 9.63 8.84 11.03
CA VAL A 348 8.55 8.98 12.01
C VAL A 348 9.10 8.53 13.34
N ASP A 349 9.42 9.49 14.19
CA ASP A 349 10.03 9.23 15.48
C ASP A 349 9.62 10.24 16.56
N ILE A 350 10.35 10.24 17.67
CA ILE A 350 9.99 11.07 18.83
C ILE A 350 10.20 12.56 18.55
N ASP A 351 11.03 12.92 17.58
CA ASP A 351 11.29 14.31 17.21
C ASP A 351 10.02 14.91 16.56
N ASP A 352 9.26 14.14 15.79
CA ASP A 352 7.94 14.54 15.27
C ASP A 352 6.93 14.83 16.39
N VAL A 353 6.91 13.99 17.44
CA VAL A 353 6.07 14.19 18.63
C VAL A 353 6.44 15.48 19.33
N VAL A 354 7.74 15.73 19.50
CA VAL A 354 8.24 16.97 20.11
C VAL A 354 7.85 18.17 19.25
N TYR A 355 8.01 18.07 17.94
CA TYR A 355 7.67 19.12 16.98
C TYR A 355 6.20 19.51 17.06
N LEU A 356 5.28 18.52 17.07
CA LEU A 356 3.85 18.75 17.23
C LEU A 356 3.51 19.42 18.56
N ILE A 357 4.09 18.96 19.66
CA ILE A 357 3.86 19.58 20.98
C ILE A 357 4.35 21.03 21.00
N GLU A 358 5.50 21.32 20.40
CA GLU A 358 6.03 22.69 20.29
C GLU A 358 5.09 23.58 19.46
N TYR A 359 4.65 23.09 18.30
CA TYR A 359 3.69 23.78 17.45
C TYR A 359 2.38 24.11 18.19
N ILE A 360 1.73 23.09 18.76
CA ILE A 360 0.40 23.19 19.38
C ILE A 360 0.43 24.05 20.65
N PHE A 361 1.40 23.83 21.54
CA PHE A 361 1.37 24.40 22.89
C PHE A 361 2.32 25.58 23.10
N ILE A 362 3.35 25.72 22.27
CA ILE A 362 4.47 26.64 22.51
C ILE A 362 4.63 27.67 21.38
N GLN A 363 3.72 27.69 20.40
CA GLN A 363 3.83 28.52 19.17
C GLN A 363 5.12 28.23 18.40
N GLY A 364 5.50 26.95 18.37
CA GLY A 364 6.56 26.45 17.51
C GLY A 364 6.26 26.65 16.02
N PRO A 365 7.22 26.32 15.15
CA PRO A 365 7.02 26.38 13.71
C PRO A 365 5.85 25.48 13.25
N VAL A 366 5.14 25.92 12.21
CA VAL A 366 4.10 25.11 11.55
C VAL A 366 4.76 23.84 10.98
N PRO A 367 4.10 22.67 11.01
CA PRO A 367 4.57 21.49 10.29
C PRO A 367 4.87 21.80 8.83
N VAL A 368 5.78 21.03 8.24
CA VAL A 368 6.25 21.23 6.86
C VAL A 368 5.08 21.06 5.88
N ILE A 369 5.16 21.59 4.65
CA ILE A 369 4.04 21.55 3.69
C ILE A 369 4.11 20.32 2.77
N ASP A 370 5.21 19.55 2.81
CA ASP A 370 5.51 18.49 1.82
C ASP A 370 6.24 17.26 2.43
N CYS A 371 5.67 16.69 3.48
CA CYS A 371 6.18 15.50 4.18
C CYS A 371 6.04 14.21 3.35
N CYS A 372 5.16 14.20 2.34
CA CYS A 372 4.92 13.02 1.50
C CYS A 372 5.70 13.00 0.18
N ASN A 373 6.38 14.09 -0.23
CA ASN A 373 7.27 14.07 -1.40
C ASN A 373 8.75 14.26 -1.00
N PRO A 374 9.48 13.16 -0.72
CA PRO A 374 10.91 13.26 -0.54
C PRO A 374 11.60 13.72 -1.84
N PRO A 375 12.66 14.56 -1.77
CA PRO A 375 13.26 15.23 -2.92
C PRO A 375 14.09 14.33 -3.88
N TRP A 376 13.84 13.02 -3.94
CA TRP A 376 14.71 12.04 -4.63
C TRP A 376 14.08 11.46 -5.91
#